data_AF-A0ABC8RLK1-F1
#
_entry.id   AF-A0ABC8RLK1-F1
#
_cell.length_a   1.000
_cell.length_b   1.000
_cell.length_c   1.000
_cell.angle_alpha   90.00
_cell.angle_beta   90.00
_cell.angle_gamma   90.00
#
_symmetry.space_group_name_H-M   'P 1'
#
loop_
_entity.id
_entity.type
_entity.pdbx_description
1 polymer ?
#
loop_
_entity_poly.entity_id
_entity_poly.type
_entity_poly.pdbx_seq_one_letter_code
_entity_poly.pdbx_strand_id
1 'polypeptide(L)'
;MDEVFSYSKRFFDLPIKEKMKLLRNKKNRGYTPVLDSQLDPINQVHGDYKEGYYIGVEVPDDDSDAEKPFYTPNVWPSTDILPGWRQTMETYHREALEVAKAIARLIALALELGGNFFDQQEMLGKPIATLRLLHYEGLISDPTKGLYGAGAHSDFGFITLLATDDVAGLQICKHKDAKPQIWEHVKPLKGWVSITLRLLIIEKKMSYTQSIEVVFIRQYIIHASFW
;
A
#
# COMPACT_ATOMS: atom_id res chain seq x y z
N MET A 1 12.27 3.47 -9.06
CA MET A 1 11.66 2.19 -8.64
C MET A 1 12.72 1.21 -8.13
N ASP A 2 13.72 0.81 -8.93
CA ASP A 2 14.79 -0.11 -8.49
C ASP A 2 15.52 0.35 -7.21
N GLU A 3 15.83 1.64 -7.13
CA GLU A 3 16.46 2.23 -5.94
C GLU A 3 15.56 2.11 -4.70
N VAL A 4 14.23 2.27 -4.87
CA VAL A 4 13.25 2.11 -3.78
C VAL A 4 13.28 0.69 -3.25
N PHE A 5 13.21 -0.32 -4.13
CA PHE A 5 13.32 -1.73 -3.72
C PHE A 5 14.65 -2.05 -3.05
N SER A 6 15.76 -1.52 -3.57
CA SER A 6 17.08 -1.67 -2.97
C SER A 6 17.12 -1.10 -1.55
N TYR A 7 16.59 0.11 -1.33
CA TYR A 7 16.51 0.74 -0.02
C TYR A 7 15.50 0.08 0.91
N SER A 8 14.37 -0.42 0.40
CA SER A 8 13.44 -1.25 1.18
C SER A 8 14.17 -2.48 1.71
N LYS A 9 14.88 -3.22 0.85
CA LYS A 9 15.66 -4.39 1.26
C LYS A 9 16.69 -4.05 2.33
N ARG A 10 17.49 -2.99 2.12
CA ARG A 10 18.48 -2.53 3.10
C ARG A 10 17.85 -2.20 4.46
N PHE A 11 16.63 -1.63 4.47
CA PHE A 11 15.90 -1.35 5.70
C PHE A 11 15.45 -2.64 6.40
N PHE A 12 14.81 -3.56 5.66
CA PHE A 12 14.28 -4.78 6.25
C PHE A 12 15.38 -5.77 6.69
N ASP A 13 16.57 -5.69 6.08
CA ASP A 13 17.78 -6.41 6.50
C ASP A 13 18.43 -5.83 7.80
N LEU A 14 17.96 -4.68 8.31
CA LEU A 14 18.48 -4.14 9.58
C LEU A 14 18.16 -5.06 10.77
N PRO A 15 19.00 -5.04 11.83
CA PRO A 15 18.68 -5.72 13.08
C PRO A 15 17.32 -5.28 13.62
N ILE A 16 16.52 -6.21 14.14
CA ILE A 16 15.18 -5.93 14.66
C ILE A 16 15.18 -4.79 15.69
N LYS A 17 16.22 -4.69 16.53
CA LYS A 17 16.38 -3.60 17.50
C LYS A 17 16.41 -2.21 16.85
N GLU A 18 16.92 -2.08 15.63
CA GLU A 18 16.97 -0.81 14.90
C GLU A 18 15.62 -0.53 14.25
N LYS A 19 14.98 -1.54 13.65
CA LYS A 19 13.63 -1.40 13.07
C LYS A 19 12.59 -1.01 14.13
N MET A 20 12.67 -1.60 15.33
CA MET A 20 11.75 -1.34 16.44
C MET A 20 11.88 0.08 17.03
N LYS A 21 12.99 0.80 16.83
CA LYS A 21 13.09 2.23 17.21
C LYS A 21 12.15 3.10 16.40
N LEU A 22 11.71 2.60 15.24
CA LEU A 22 10.87 3.31 14.29
C LEU A 22 9.43 2.77 14.32
N LEU A 23 9.02 2.13 15.42
CA LEU A 23 7.71 1.47 15.55
C LEU A 23 6.56 2.40 15.15
N ARG A 24 5.59 1.82 14.43
CA ARG A 24 4.44 2.54 13.89
C ARG A 24 3.68 3.29 14.98
N ASN A 25 3.51 4.59 14.79
CA ASN A 25 2.76 5.44 15.70
C ASN A 25 1.23 5.32 15.48
N LYS A 26 0.45 5.93 16.38
CA LYS A 26 -1.03 5.90 16.33
C LYS A 26 -1.64 6.53 15.06
N LYS A 27 -0.86 7.29 14.30
CA LYS A 27 -1.26 7.95 13.05
C LYS A 27 -0.70 7.24 11.81
N ASN A 28 -0.27 5.98 11.97
CA ASN A 28 0.22 5.11 10.91
C ASN A 28 1.48 5.63 10.20
N ARG A 29 2.50 6.07 10.96
CA ARG A 29 3.85 6.32 10.42
C ARG A 29 4.87 5.40 11.09
N GLY A 30 5.76 4.82 10.31
CA GLY A 30 6.85 3.96 10.80
C GLY A 30 6.63 2.47 10.55
N TYR A 31 7.46 1.67 11.22
CA TYR A 31 7.64 0.24 11.04
C TYR A 31 6.57 -0.61 11.75
N THR A 32 6.09 -1.66 11.09
CA THR A 32 5.25 -2.71 11.68
C THR A 32 6.00 -4.04 11.67
N PRO A 33 6.15 -4.72 12.82
CA PRO A 33 6.74 -6.04 12.87
C PRO A 33 5.85 -7.11 12.23
N VAL A 34 6.42 -8.30 12.04
CA VAL A 34 5.68 -9.46 11.55
C VAL A 34 4.58 -9.83 12.53
N LEU A 35 3.42 -10.25 12.01
CA LEU A 35 2.19 -10.54 12.74
C LEU A 35 1.48 -9.31 13.36
N ASP A 36 1.93 -8.07 13.10
CA ASP A 36 1.30 -6.85 13.63
C ASP A 36 -0.10 -6.58 13.05
N SER A 37 -0.41 -7.14 11.86
CA SER A 37 -1.73 -7.05 11.24
C SER A 37 -2.34 -8.42 11.03
N GLN A 38 -3.68 -8.50 11.01
CA GLN A 38 -4.43 -9.70 10.67
C GLN A 38 -5.57 -9.30 9.74
N LEU A 39 -5.32 -9.37 8.43
CA LEU A 39 -6.26 -8.89 7.41
C LEU A 39 -7.48 -9.81 7.22
N ASP A 40 -7.30 -11.10 7.41
CA ASP A 40 -8.37 -12.11 7.34
C ASP A 40 -8.45 -12.92 8.65
N PRO A 41 -9.11 -12.38 9.69
CA PRO A 41 -9.20 -13.06 10.98
C PRO A 41 -10.00 -14.37 10.94
N ILE A 42 -10.72 -14.65 9.85
CA ILE A 42 -11.50 -15.88 9.69
C ILE A 42 -10.59 -17.02 9.27
N ASN A 43 -9.76 -16.81 8.26
CA ASN A 43 -8.93 -17.87 7.68
C ASN A 43 -7.49 -17.87 8.19
N GLN A 44 -7.04 -16.82 8.88
CA GLN A 44 -5.66 -16.65 9.26
C GLN A 44 -5.45 -16.69 10.76
N VAL A 45 -4.59 -17.60 11.22
CA VAL A 45 -4.54 -17.98 12.64
C VAL A 45 -3.65 -17.05 13.47
N HIS A 46 -2.49 -16.67 12.96
CA HIS A 46 -1.43 -16.03 13.76
C HIS A 46 -1.19 -14.54 13.46
N GLY A 47 -1.88 -13.99 12.46
CA GLY A 47 -1.53 -12.69 11.87
C GLY A 47 -0.73 -12.84 10.58
N ASP A 48 -0.51 -11.72 9.90
CA ASP A 48 0.14 -11.62 8.60
C ASP A 48 1.65 -11.80 8.71
N TYR A 49 2.16 -12.76 7.95
CA TYR A 49 3.59 -13.06 7.85
C TYR A 49 4.32 -12.05 6.97
N LYS A 50 4.16 -10.77 7.33
CA LYS A 50 4.83 -9.63 6.70
C LYS A 50 5.18 -8.59 7.74
N GLU A 51 6.33 -7.97 7.53
CA GLU A 51 6.67 -6.69 8.15
C GLU A 51 6.41 -5.56 7.15
N GLY A 52 6.34 -4.33 7.65
CA GLY A 52 6.01 -3.18 6.82
C GLY A 52 6.56 -1.86 7.33
N TYR A 53 6.49 -0.84 6.48
CA TYR A 53 6.84 0.54 6.85
C TYR A 53 5.88 1.51 6.19
N TYR A 54 5.30 2.40 6.98
CA TYR A 54 4.30 3.37 6.54
C TYR A 54 4.90 4.77 6.44
N ILE A 55 4.75 5.37 5.27
CA ILE A 55 5.17 6.72 4.94
C ILE A 55 3.96 7.45 4.37
N GLY A 56 3.56 8.56 4.95
CA GLY A 56 2.51 9.41 4.40
C GLY A 56 3.07 10.63 3.68
N VAL A 57 2.17 11.53 3.28
CA VAL A 57 2.55 12.90 2.89
C VAL A 57 3.36 13.51 4.04
N GLU A 58 4.48 14.17 3.71
CA GLU A 58 5.28 14.88 4.70
C GLU A 58 4.50 16.09 5.22
N VAL A 59 4.44 16.21 6.55
CA VAL A 59 3.72 17.26 7.25
C VAL A 59 4.71 17.97 8.17
N PRO A 60 4.80 19.32 8.14
CA PRO A 60 5.61 20.09 9.10
C PRO A 60 5.19 19.84 10.55
N ASP A 61 6.12 20.03 11.49
CA ASP A 61 5.85 19.87 12.92
C ASP A 61 4.80 20.87 13.44
N ASP A 62 4.67 22.04 12.81
CA ASP A 62 3.78 23.14 13.17
C ASP A 62 2.50 23.20 12.30
N ASP A 63 2.16 22.11 11.61
CA ASP A 63 1.00 22.08 10.73
C ASP A 63 -0.31 22.28 11.52
N SER A 64 -1.16 23.18 11.03
CA SER A 64 -2.49 23.46 11.60
C SER A 64 -3.43 22.25 11.64
N ASP A 65 -3.18 21.25 10.80
CA ASP A 65 -3.94 20.01 10.71
C ASP A 65 -3.33 18.88 11.55
N ALA A 66 -2.33 19.16 12.42
CA ALA A 66 -1.69 18.15 13.25
C ALA A 66 -2.65 17.36 14.14
N GLU A 67 -3.82 17.87 14.52
CA GLU A 67 -4.81 17.09 15.28
C GLU A 67 -5.60 16.10 14.42
N LYS A 68 -5.56 16.22 13.09
CA LYS A 68 -6.29 15.33 12.18
C LYS A 68 -5.64 13.94 12.12
N PRO A 69 -6.44 12.86 11.97
CA PRO A 69 -5.91 11.53 11.72
C PRO A 69 -5.00 11.51 10.50
N PHE A 70 -3.90 10.77 10.56
CA PHE A 70 -2.90 10.66 9.49
C PHE A 70 -2.10 11.92 9.17
N TYR A 71 -2.31 13.06 9.84
CA TYR A 71 -1.49 14.27 9.68
C TYR A 71 -0.47 14.33 10.82
N THR A 72 0.75 13.88 10.52
CA THR A 72 1.90 13.89 11.43
C THR A 72 3.18 13.76 10.62
N PRO A 73 4.31 14.27 11.13
CA PRO A 73 5.63 14.00 10.56
C PRO A 73 5.87 12.51 10.37
N ASN A 74 6.51 12.15 9.26
CA ASN A 74 6.97 10.79 9.05
C ASN A 74 8.07 10.44 10.05
N VAL A 75 8.17 9.15 10.39
CA VAL A 75 9.28 8.61 11.18
C VAL A 75 10.33 8.13 10.19
N TRP A 76 11.58 8.56 10.35
CA TRP A 76 12.66 8.26 9.41
C TRP A 76 13.84 7.56 10.11
N PRO A 77 14.47 6.55 9.48
CA PRO A 77 15.76 6.05 9.97
C PRO A 77 16.81 7.17 9.93
N SER A 78 17.75 7.16 10.87
CA SER A 78 18.88 8.11 10.86
C SER A 78 19.67 8.00 9.55
N THR A 79 20.16 9.14 9.07
CA THR A 79 21.04 9.22 7.89
C THR A 79 22.34 8.42 8.07
N ASP A 80 22.77 8.20 9.31
CA ASP A 80 23.95 7.38 9.61
C ASP A 80 23.70 5.88 9.38
N ILE A 81 22.45 5.44 9.50
CA ILE A 81 22.05 4.03 9.34
C ILE A 81 21.68 3.75 7.88
N LEU A 82 20.88 4.65 7.28
CA LEU A 82 20.40 4.51 5.91
C LEU A 82 20.50 5.85 5.15
N PRO A 83 21.71 6.23 4.69
CA PRO A 83 21.91 7.47 3.95
C PRO A 83 21.15 7.43 2.62
N GLY A 84 20.44 8.52 2.31
CA GLY A 84 19.65 8.67 1.08
C GLY A 84 18.28 7.99 1.08
N TRP A 85 17.93 7.22 2.12
CA TRP A 85 16.67 6.47 2.17
C TRP A 85 15.45 7.40 2.18
N ARG A 86 15.45 8.42 3.05
CA ARG A 86 14.37 9.42 3.13
C ARG A 86 14.12 10.09 1.78
N GLN A 87 15.17 10.65 1.17
CA GLN A 87 15.06 11.36 -0.12
C GLN A 87 14.51 10.45 -1.24
N THR A 88 14.94 9.19 -1.26
CA THR A 88 14.44 8.19 -2.22
C THR A 88 12.95 7.95 -2.04
N MET A 89 12.52 7.71 -0.79
CA MET A 89 11.11 7.42 -0.47
C MET A 89 10.19 8.63 -0.69
N GLU A 90 10.63 9.83 -0.33
CA GLU A 90 9.89 11.08 -0.58
C GLU A 90 9.74 11.34 -2.08
N THR A 91 10.80 11.12 -2.86
CA THR A 91 10.76 11.27 -4.32
C THR A 91 9.77 10.29 -4.94
N TYR A 92 9.85 9.01 -4.57
CA TYR A 92 8.94 7.99 -5.09
C TYR A 92 7.49 8.22 -4.65
N HIS A 93 7.26 8.62 -3.40
CA HIS A 93 5.92 8.94 -2.89
C HIS A 93 5.27 10.05 -3.74
N ARG A 94 6.01 11.14 -3.99
CA ARG A 94 5.54 12.24 -4.83
C ARG A 94 5.24 11.80 -6.27
N GLU A 95 6.14 11.03 -6.89
CA GLU A 95 5.94 10.52 -8.25
C GLU A 95 4.73 9.58 -8.35
N ALA A 96 4.57 8.67 -7.38
CA ALA A 96 3.42 7.77 -7.32
C ALA A 96 2.11 8.54 -7.14
N LEU A 97 2.11 9.61 -6.33
CA LEU A 97 0.95 10.47 -6.15
C LEU A 97 0.54 11.17 -7.46
N GLU A 98 1.50 11.68 -8.22
CA GLU A 98 1.21 12.32 -9.51
C GLU A 98 0.65 11.32 -10.54
N VAL A 99 1.15 10.07 -10.54
CA VAL A 99 0.58 8.98 -11.34
C VAL A 99 -0.86 8.69 -10.93
N ALA A 100 -1.13 8.59 -9.62
CA ALA A 100 -2.48 8.35 -9.11
C ALA A 100 -3.46 9.48 -9.48
N LYS A 101 -3.03 10.74 -9.39
CA LYS A 101 -3.82 11.90 -9.84
C LYS A 101 -4.07 11.85 -11.34
N ALA A 102 -3.08 11.51 -12.16
CA ALA A 102 -3.27 11.37 -13.60
C ALA A 102 -4.31 10.29 -13.93
N ILE A 103 -4.26 9.14 -13.25
CA ILE A 103 -5.27 8.07 -13.38
C ILE A 103 -6.64 8.56 -12.95
N ALA A 104 -6.75 9.29 -11.82
CA ALA A 104 -8.00 9.86 -11.37
C ALA A 104 -8.63 10.79 -12.44
N ARG A 105 -7.83 11.66 -13.06
CA ARG A 105 -8.29 12.54 -14.16
C ARG A 105 -8.81 11.73 -15.35
N LEU A 106 -8.13 10.65 -15.73
CA LEU A 106 -8.58 9.75 -16.80
C LEU A 106 -9.92 9.07 -16.43
N ILE A 107 -10.07 8.63 -15.19
CA ILE A 107 -11.33 8.08 -14.67
C ILE A 107 -12.44 9.15 -14.75
N ALA A 108 -12.17 10.39 -14.33
CA ALA A 108 -13.15 11.47 -14.40
C ALA A 108 -13.62 11.77 -15.83
N LEU A 109 -12.70 11.71 -16.80
CA LEU A 109 -13.04 11.84 -18.21
C LEU A 109 -13.90 10.67 -18.71
N ALA A 110 -13.54 9.43 -18.35
CA ALA A 110 -14.31 8.24 -18.72
C ALA A 110 -15.74 8.23 -18.15
N LEU A 111 -15.97 8.98 -17.06
CA LEU A 111 -17.26 9.13 -16.39
C LEU A 111 -18.02 10.40 -16.78
N GLU A 112 -17.47 11.20 -17.70
CA GLU A 112 -18.05 12.48 -18.13
C GLU A 112 -18.29 13.44 -16.95
N LEU A 113 -17.35 13.50 -16.00
CA LEU A 113 -17.39 14.38 -14.83
C LEU A 113 -16.55 15.65 -15.01
N GLY A 114 -15.76 15.73 -16.08
CA GLY A 114 -14.75 16.76 -16.31
C GLY A 114 -13.39 16.36 -15.74
N GLY A 115 -12.31 16.62 -16.47
CA GLY A 115 -10.98 16.07 -16.16
C GLY A 115 -10.39 16.52 -14.82
N ASN A 116 -10.86 17.62 -14.23
CA ASN A 116 -10.42 18.15 -12.95
C ASN A 116 -11.35 17.80 -11.78
N PHE A 117 -12.37 16.95 -11.99
CA PHE A 117 -13.37 16.62 -10.97
C PHE A 117 -12.73 16.14 -9.65
N PHE A 118 -11.78 15.21 -9.73
CA PHE A 118 -11.12 14.68 -8.53
C PHE A 118 -10.01 15.59 -7.99
N ASP A 119 -9.58 16.64 -8.70
CA ASP A 119 -8.57 17.58 -8.21
C ASP A 119 -9.14 18.58 -7.19
N GLN A 120 -10.46 18.56 -6.97
CA GLN A 120 -11.14 19.42 -6.00
C GLN A 120 -10.64 19.20 -4.57
N GLN A 121 -10.73 20.26 -3.75
CA GLN A 121 -10.21 20.29 -2.39
C GLN A 121 -10.81 19.21 -1.49
N GLU A 122 -12.08 18.91 -1.68
CA GLU A 122 -12.87 17.90 -0.96
C GLU A 122 -12.60 16.46 -1.44
N MET A 123 -11.90 16.32 -2.57
CA MET A 123 -11.52 15.04 -3.18
C MET A 123 -10.00 14.84 -3.02
N LEU A 124 -9.21 14.84 -4.11
CA LEU A 124 -7.76 14.62 -4.08
C LEU A 124 -6.94 15.92 -4.01
N GLY A 125 -7.54 17.06 -3.68
CA GLY A 125 -6.83 18.32 -3.49
C GLY A 125 -5.89 18.32 -2.27
N LYS A 126 -6.28 17.62 -1.19
CA LYS A 126 -5.42 17.28 -0.04
C LYS A 126 -5.53 15.79 0.28
N PRO A 127 -4.93 14.92 -0.57
CA PRO A 127 -5.16 13.50 -0.47
C PRO A 127 -4.42 12.93 0.74
N ILE A 128 -5.04 11.97 1.43
CA ILE A 128 -4.30 11.12 2.35
C ILE A 128 -3.56 10.12 1.46
N ALA A 129 -2.26 10.29 1.28
CA ALA A 129 -1.44 9.42 0.43
C ALA A 129 -0.45 8.64 1.29
N THR A 130 -0.57 7.31 1.30
CA THR A 130 0.29 6.41 2.10
C THR A 130 1.08 5.50 1.18
N LEU A 131 2.40 5.55 1.29
CA LEU A 131 3.33 4.58 0.76
C LEU A 131 3.64 3.54 1.85
N ARG A 132 3.38 2.27 1.56
CA ARG A 132 3.75 1.13 2.39
C ARG A 132 4.85 0.35 1.68
N LEU A 133 5.95 0.14 2.37
CA LEU A 133 6.95 -0.85 2.00
C LEU A 133 6.59 -2.12 2.76
N LEU A 134 6.54 -3.27 2.09
CA LEU A 134 6.18 -4.55 2.69
C LEU A 134 7.27 -5.56 2.39
N HIS A 135 7.60 -6.38 3.39
CA HIS A 135 8.49 -7.52 3.25
C HIS A 135 7.82 -8.74 3.86
N TYR A 136 7.61 -9.77 3.03
CA TYR A 136 7.00 -11.02 3.44
C TYR A 136 8.10 -12.00 3.84
N GLU A 137 8.08 -12.46 5.09
CA GLU A 137 9.04 -13.45 5.55
C GLU A 137 8.90 -14.71 4.70
N GLY A 138 10.03 -15.26 4.25
CA GLY A 138 10.11 -16.30 3.20
C GLY A 138 9.51 -17.67 3.55
N LEU A 139 8.66 -17.75 4.58
CA LEU A 139 7.79 -18.88 4.85
C LEU A 139 6.84 -19.08 3.66
N ILE A 140 6.71 -20.34 3.25
CA ILE A 140 5.74 -20.74 2.24
C ILE A 140 4.37 -20.66 2.91
N SER A 141 3.47 -19.82 2.39
CA SER A 141 2.08 -19.80 2.83
C SER A 141 1.47 -21.18 2.69
N ASP A 142 0.76 -21.58 3.74
CA ASP A 142 0.08 -22.86 3.84
C ASP A 142 -1.38 -22.56 4.23
N PRO A 143 -2.25 -22.38 3.22
CA PRO A 143 -3.67 -22.12 3.46
C PRO A 143 -4.35 -23.20 4.30
N THR A 144 -3.87 -24.45 4.25
CA THR A 144 -4.42 -25.56 5.04
C THR A 144 -4.16 -25.40 6.54
N LYS A 145 -3.15 -24.59 6.89
CA LYS A 145 -2.81 -24.22 8.26
C LYS A 145 -3.22 -22.78 8.61
N GLY A 146 -3.93 -22.10 7.71
CA GLY A 146 -4.28 -20.68 7.87
C GLY A 146 -3.05 -19.77 7.92
N LEU A 147 -1.99 -20.11 7.20
CA LEU A 147 -0.76 -19.33 7.10
C LEU A 147 -0.72 -18.59 5.77
N TYR A 148 -0.82 -17.26 5.83
CA TYR A 148 -0.79 -16.38 4.67
C TYR A 148 0.23 -15.25 4.88
N GLY A 149 0.91 -14.85 3.81
CA GLY A 149 1.74 -13.64 3.82
C GLY A 149 0.91 -12.40 4.13
N ALA A 150 -0.20 -12.25 3.41
CA ALA A 150 -1.30 -11.36 3.78
C ALA A 150 -2.63 -12.07 3.52
N GLY A 151 -3.54 -12.05 4.50
CA GLY A 151 -4.88 -12.58 4.34
C GLY A 151 -5.70 -11.88 3.25
N ALA A 152 -6.82 -12.49 2.88
CA ALA A 152 -7.76 -11.94 1.90
C ALA A 152 -8.34 -10.60 2.36
N HIS A 153 -8.12 -9.54 1.58
CA HIS A 153 -8.64 -8.22 1.89
C HIS A 153 -8.85 -7.37 0.63
N SER A 154 -9.59 -6.28 0.79
CA SER A 154 -9.58 -5.20 -0.19
C SER A 154 -9.03 -3.96 0.49
N ASP A 155 -8.20 -3.20 -0.23
CA ASP A 155 -7.81 -1.88 0.24
C ASP A 155 -9.04 -0.97 0.38
N PHE A 156 -8.94 0.01 1.29
CA PHE A 156 -10.05 0.93 1.52
C PHE A 156 -9.96 2.27 0.77
N GLY A 157 -8.82 2.59 0.14
CA GLY A 157 -8.58 3.84 -0.61
C GLY A 157 -9.21 3.89 -2.01
N PHE A 158 -9.08 5.02 -2.70
CA PHE A 158 -9.63 5.24 -4.03
C PHE A 158 -8.80 4.53 -5.12
N ILE A 159 -7.49 4.78 -5.11
CA ILE A 159 -6.52 4.15 -6.03
C ILE A 159 -5.41 3.51 -5.19
N THR A 160 -5.09 2.27 -5.51
CA THR A 160 -3.86 1.60 -5.09
C THR A 160 -2.94 1.43 -6.30
N LEU A 161 -1.70 1.87 -6.14
CA LEU A 161 -0.59 1.57 -7.05
C LEU A 161 0.31 0.54 -6.38
N LEU A 162 0.46 -0.62 -7.01
CA LEU A 162 1.19 -1.75 -6.47
C LEU A 162 2.38 -2.10 -7.37
N ALA A 163 3.60 -1.87 -6.88
CA ALA A 163 4.79 -2.40 -7.51
C ALA A 163 5.26 -3.63 -6.73
N THR A 164 5.53 -4.72 -7.45
CA THR A 164 6.17 -5.92 -6.91
C THR A 164 7.58 -6.01 -7.46
N ASP A 165 8.43 -6.78 -6.79
CA ASP A 165 9.61 -7.30 -7.47
C ASP A 165 9.23 -8.44 -8.44
N ASP A 166 10.26 -9.08 -9.00
CA ASP A 166 10.11 -10.14 -10.00
C ASP A 166 9.66 -11.49 -9.40
N VAL A 167 9.27 -11.54 -8.11
CA VAL A 167 8.81 -12.76 -7.44
C VAL A 167 7.29 -12.89 -7.44
N ALA A 168 6.83 -14.08 -7.83
CA ALA A 168 5.40 -14.40 -7.89
C ALA A 168 4.84 -14.64 -6.49
N GLY A 169 3.69 -14.02 -6.20
CA GLY A 169 3.08 -14.10 -4.88
C GLY A 169 1.67 -13.55 -4.79
N LEU A 170 1.33 -12.56 -5.61
CA LEU A 170 0.03 -11.91 -5.58
C LEU A 170 -1.05 -12.74 -6.30
N GLN A 171 -2.20 -12.87 -5.67
CA GLN A 171 -3.44 -13.34 -6.28
C GLN A 171 -4.56 -12.31 -6.13
N ILE A 172 -5.45 -12.25 -7.11
CA ILE A 172 -6.62 -11.38 -7.10
C ILE A 172 -7.91 -12.21 -7.29
N CYS A 173 -8.96 -11.81 -6.60
CA CYS A 173 -10.33 -12.27 -6.80
C CYS A 173 -11.16 -11.10 -7.32
N LYS A 174 -11.54 -11.15 -8.60
CA LYS A 174 -12.32 -10.09 -9.26
C LYS A 174 -13.77 -10.02 -8.77
N HIS A 175 -14.32 -11.16 -8.32
CA HIS A 175 -15.70 -11.29 -7.89
C HIS A 175 -15.76 -11.85 -6.48
N LYS A 176 -15.59 -10.96 -5.49
CA LYS A 176 -15.50 -11.34 -4.08
C LYS A 176 -16.68 -12.12 -3.53
N ASP A 177 -17.89 -11.85 -4.04
CA ASP A 177 -19.12 -12.47 -3.56
C ASP A 177 -19.48 -13.74 -4.34
N ALA A 178 -18.66 -14.12 -5.35
CA ALA A 178 -18.88 -15.32 -6.13
C ALA A 178 -18.72 -16.58 -5.28
N LYS A 179 -19.51 -17.61 -5.60
CA LYS A 179 -19.45 -18.93 -4.95
C LYS A 179 -19.36 -20.00 -6.05
N PRO A 180 -18.19 -20.65 -6.26
CA PRO A 180 -16.92 -20.42 -5.57
C PRO A 180 -16.24 -19.10 -5.98
N GLN A 181 -15.40 -18.56 -5.10
CA GLN A 181 -14.46 -17.50 -5.47
C GLN A 181 -13.40 -18.07 -6.41
N ILE A 182 -13.03 -17.28 -7.43
CA ILE A 182 -11.94 -17.62 -8.35
C ILE A 182 -10.77 -16.67 -8.07
N TRP A 183 -9.61 -17.26 -7.81
CA TRP A 183 -8.36 -16.56 -7.53
C TRP A 183 -7.42 -16.70 -8.71
N GLU A 184 -6.91 -15.57 -9.20
CA GLU A 184 -6.02 -15.50 -10.35
C GLU A 184 -4.64 -15.00 -9.90
N HIS A 185 -3.57 -15.67 -10.33
CA HIS A 185 -2.22 -15.19 -10.10
C HIS A 185 -1.93 -13.94 -10.92
N VAL A 186 -1.37 -12.93 -10.28
CA VAL A 186 -0.82 -11.76 -10.97
C VAL A 186 0.64 -12.07 -11.30
N LYS A 187 0.93 -12.10 -12.61
CA LYS A 187 2.30 -12.32 -13.08
C LYS A 187 3.16 -11.10 -12.71
N PRO A 188 4.31 -11.27 -12.05
CA PRO A 188 5.26 -10.19 -11.84
C PRO A 188 5.72 -9.63 -13.18
N LEU A 189 5.68 -8.30 -13.30
CA LEU A 189 6.15 -7.60 -14.48
C LEU A 189 7.12 -6.51 -14.04
N LYS A 190 8.40 -6.69 -14.38
CA LYS A 190 9.46 -5.76 -14.03
C LYS A 190 9.15 -4.34 -14.51
N GLY A 191 9.15 -3.37 -13.59
CA GLY A 191 8.90 -1.97 -13.90
C GLY A 191 7.43 -1.61 -14.11
N TRP A 192 6.49 -2.52 -13.82
CA TRP A 192 5.06 -2.26 -13.90
C TRP A 192 4.44 -2.03 -12.53
N VAL A 193 3.35 -1.28 -12.54
CA VAL A 193 2.51 -1.02 -11.37
C VAL A 193 1.15 -1.66 -11.66
N SER A 194 0.73 -2.61 -10.81
CA SER A 194 -0.66 -3.08 -10.81
C SER A 194 -1.52 -1.99 -10.17
N ILE A 195 -2.66 -1.68 -10.80
CA ILE A 195 -3.58 -0.65 -10.33
C ILE A 195 -4.82 -1.34 -9.80
N THR A 196 -5.13 -1.13 -8.54
CA THR A 196 -6.39 -1.56 -7.93
C THR A 196 -7.26 -0.34 -7.73
N LEU A 197 -8.48 -0.38 -8.24
CA LEU A 197 -9.43 0.72 -8.16
C LEU A 197 -10.58 0.35 -7.24
N ARG A 198 -10.95 1.28 -6.35
CA ARG A 198 -12.21 1.22 -5.64
C ARG A 198 -12.96 2.51 -5.88
N LEU A 199 -13.93 2.45 -6.78
CA LEU A 199 -14.79 3.57 -7.12
C LEU A 199 -16.22 3.27 -6.68
N LEU A 200 -16.77 4.09 -5.79
CA LEU A 200 -18.18 4.07 -5.44
C LEU A 200 -18.84 5.35 -6.00
N ILE A 201 -19.51 5.24 -7.14
CA ILE A 201 -20.31 6.34 -7.69
C ILE A 201 -21.79 6.03 -7.48
N ILE A 202 -22.37 6.72 -6.50
CA ILE A 202 -23.82 6.74 -6.29
C ILE A 202 -24.33 7.97 -7.05
N GLU A 203 -25.03 7.72 -8.17
CA GLU A 203 -25.98 8.59 -8.91
C GLU A 203 -25.87 8.53 -10.45
N LYS A 204 -24.76 8.06 -11.06
CA LYS A 204 -24.61 8.02 -12.54
C LYS A 204 -24.61 6.63 -13.23
N LYS A 205 -25.02 5.55 -12.55
CA LYS A 205 -25.04 4.16 -13.09
C LYS A 205 -23.67 3.70 -13.63
N MET A 206 -22.75 3.37 -12.72
CA MET A 206 -21.68 2.42 -13.01
C MET A 206 -21.37 1.61 -11.76
N SER A 207 -21.33 0.28 -11.89
CA SER A 207 -20.94 -0.65 -10.84
C SER A 207 -19.51 -1.10 -11.13
N TYR A 208 -18.58 -0.79 -10.23
CA TYR A 208 -17.25 -1.39 -10.23
C TYR A 208 -17.17 -2.39 -9.08
N THR A 209 -16.72 -3.61 -9.38
CA THR A 209 -16.50 -4.64 -8.38
C THR A 209 -15.20 -4.39 -7.65
N GLN A 210 -15.29 -4.28 -6.32
CA GLN A 210 -14.13 -4.30 -5.44
C GLN A 210 -13.43 -5.66 -5.59
N SER A 211 -12.18 -5.66 -6.06
CA SER A 211 -11.35 -6.86 -6.05
C SER A 211 -10.84 -7.14 -4.64
N ILE A 212 -10.84 -8.41 -4.25
CA ILE A 212 -10.09 -8.86 -3.08
C ILE A 212 -8.71 -9.28 -3.56
N GLU A 213 -7.70 -8.89 -2.81
CA GLU A 213 -6.32 -9.30 -3.00
C GLU A 213 -5.93 -10.27 -1.88
N VAL A 214 -5.16 -11.28 -2.24
CA VAL A 214 -4.43 -12.11 -1.29
C VAL A 214 -2.99 -12.17 -1.78
N VAL A 215 -2.05 -11.88 -0.90
CA VAL A 215 -0.63 -12.07 -1.21
C VAL A 215 -0.21 -13.39 -0.58
N PHE A 216 -0.07 -14.40 -1.44
CA PHE A 216 0.31 -15.73 -1.03
C PHE A 216 1.79 -15.79 -0.66
N ILE A 217 2.79 -15.46 -1.48
CA ILE A 217 4.18 -15.73 -1.07
C ILE A 217 5.23 -14.78 -1.70
N ARG A 218 6.16 -14.32 -0.85
CA ARG A 218 7.49 -13.72 -1.07
C ARG A 218 7.60 -12.34 -1.73
N GLN A 219 8.41 -11.55 -1.02
CA GLN A 219 9.24 -10.44 -1.50
C GLN A 219 8.54 -9.08 -1.63
N TYR A 220 9.34 -8.05 -1.89
CA TYR A 220 9.05 -6.68 -1.51
C TYR A 220 7.86 -6.14 -2.31
N ILE A 221 6.89 -5.58 -1.60
CA ILE A 221 5.78 -4.88 -2.24
C ILE A 221 5.85 -3.43 -1.84
N ILE A 222 5.78 -2.57 -2.84
CA ILE A 222 5.57 -1.14 -2.65
C ILE A 222 4.11 -0.86 -2.97
N HIS A 223 3.37 -0.49 -1.94
CA HIS A 223 1.93 -0.29 -1.98
C HIS A 223 1.63 1.18 -1.70
N ALA A 224 1.19 1.92 -2.70
CA ALA A 224 0.81 3.32 -2.51
C ALA A 224 -0.72 3.46 -2.60
N SER A 225 -1.35 3.80 -1.48
CA SER A 225 -2.79 4.07 -1.40
C SER A 225 -3.08 5.56 -1.35
N PHE A 226 -4.06 5.97 -2.14
CA PHE A 226 -4.51 7.36 -2.23
C PHE A 226 -5.98 7.43 -1.88
N TRP A 227 -6.31 8.34 -0.97
CA TRP A 227 -7.65 8.54 -0.40
C TRP A 227 -8.06 10.00 -0.54
#